data_AF-A0A9D2NQ19-F1
#
_entry.id   AF-A0A9D2NQ19-F1
#
_cell.length_a   1.000
_cell.length_b   1.000
_cell.length_c   1.000
_cell.angle_alpha   90.00
_cell.angle_beta   90.00
_cell.angle_gamma   90.00
#
_symmetry.space_group_name_H-M   'P 1'
#
loop_
_entity.id
_entity.type
_entity.pdbx_description
1 polymer ?
#
loop_
_entity_poly.entity_id
_entity_poly.type
_entity_poly.pdbx_seq_one_letter_code
_entity_poly.pdbx_strand_id
1 'polypeptide(L)'
;MLLLLKNTPLLKIQDNGNCEILDFDRLPFPLRNEKVTFVDFMEWASNRTLSIGRSYAKEILNAMRLPQSNRYAVCKACRGLSLEDSYWIKQNEDDKTWEEVNLFQNPLSLFVTEISLSGRTTHYQLEDSTRRNIHTPELTTLGASAKGWIRKDGSLYLHKVGKYEIPADEILSALGIPHIHYEISQKEEIDSYLSEERKQWIEGVGEVIVNSGLFTSESRSMVTFEEFKMFCEIYGLNAYQEAARIDRPSYLKMQIADYILNNNDRHEQNWGFFMDNTSGKITGYCPLFDHDHAFVNYDNVMSQTTEEPVLLYEAAAEAQREIKLDLSGLTDMKRPQLLTEEQWTKVLERAGKLERV
;
A
#
# COMPACT_ATOMS: atom_id res chain seq x y z
N MET A 1 -13.31 -0.57 -24.88
CA MET A 1 -13.03 -0.86 -23.45
C MET A 1 -13.15 0.44 -22.66
N LEU A 2 -13.56 0.38 -21.40
CA LEU A 2 -13.71 1.55 -20.53
C LEU A 2 -12.85 1.41 -19.28
N LEU A 3 -12.20 2.50 -18.87
CA LEU A 3 -11.75 2.69 -17.49
C LEU A 3 -12.87 3.41 -16.74
N LEU A 4 -13.28 2.86 -15.60
CA LEU A 4 -14.31 3.43 -14.75
C LEU A 4 -13.78 3.68 -13.35
N LEU A 5 -14.35 4.68 -12.67
CA LEU A 5 -14.33 4.83 -11.22
C LEU A 5 -15.73 4.52 -10.71
N LYS A 6 -15.86 3.40 -9.98
CA LYS A 6 -17.16 2.78 -9.71
C LYS A 6 -17.98 2.62 -11.00
N ASN A 7 -19.18 3.19 -11.07
CA ASN A 7 -20.03 3.12 -12.26
C ASN A 7 -19.82 4.29 -13.24
N THR A 8 -18.85 5.18 -12.99
CA THR A 8 -18.62 6.35 -13.83
C THR A 8 -17.51 6.07 -14.85
N PRO A 9 -17.77 6.12 -16.17
CA PRO A 9 -16.74 6.03 -17.19
C PRO A 9 -15.84 7.27 -17.19
N LEU A 10 -14.51 7.05 -17.23
CA LEU A 10 -13.51 8.12 -17.17
C LEU A 10 -12.65 8.20 -18.44
N LEU A 11 -12.31 7.05 -19.01
CA LEU A 11 -11.54 6.93 -20.25
C LEU A 11 -12.17 5.86 -21.13
N LYS A 12 -12.39 6.19 -22.40
CA LYS A 12 -12.83 5.24 -23.42
C LYS A 12 -11.69 4.91 -24.35
N ILE A 13 -11.39 3.62 -24.46
CA ILE A 13 -10.33 3.08 -25.33
C ILE A 13 -11.01 2.36 -26.49
N GLN A 14 -10.84 2.91 -27.69
CA GLN A 14 -11.41 2.40 -28.94
C GLN A 14 -10.55 1.26 -29.51
N ASP A 15 -11.12 0.46 -30.41
CA ASP A 15 -10.43 -0.72 -30.98
C ASP A 15 -9.19 -0.36 -31.82
N ASN A 16 -9.13 0.88 -32.33
CA ASN A 16 -7.95 1.43 -33.01
C ASN A 16 -6.86 1.96 -32.05
N GLY A 17 -7.05 1.84 -30.73
CA GLY A 17 -6.15 2.33 -29.69
C GLY A 17 -6.34 3.80 -29.31
N ASN A 18 -7.26 4.53 -29.96
CA ASN A 18 -7.53 5.91 -29.57
C ASN A 18 -8.18 5.96 -28.19
N CYS A 19 -7.66 6.84 -27.33
CA CYS A 19 -8.19 7.08 -26.00
C CYS A 19 -8.94 8.41 -25.97
N GLU A 20 -10.17 8.38 -25.48
CA GLU A 20 -11.05 9.54 -25.32
C GLU A 20 -11.29 9.75 -23.82
N ILE A 21 -10.82 10.89 -23.31
CA ILE A 21 -11.02 11.30 -21.91
C ILE A 21 -12.47 11.76 -21.75
N LEU A 22 -13.20 11.11 -20.84
CA LEU A 22 -14.60 11.42 -20.51
C LEU A 22 -14.72 12.27 -19.25
N ASP A 23 -13.79 12.08 -18.30
CA ASP A 23 -13.72 12.84 -17.06
C ASP A 23 -12.27 12.92 -16.59
N PHE A 24 -11.65 14.08 -16.82
CA PHE A 24 -10.24 14.31 -16.52
C PHE A 24 -9.96 14.34 -15.01
N ASP A 25 -10.77 15.05 -14.23
CA ASP A 25 -10.52 15.31 -12.80
C ASP A 25 -10.56 14.04 -11.95
N ARG A 26 -11.25 13.00 -12.44
CA ARG A 26 -11.37 11.71 -11.77
C ARG A 26 -10.50 10.61 -12.38
N LEU A 27 -9.64 10.90 -13.36
CA LEU A 27 -8.67 9.91 -13.83
C LEU A 27 -7.68 9.53 -12.70
N PRO A 28 -7.08 8.33 -12.76
CA PRO A 28 -5.87 8.03 -11.99
C PRO A 28 -4.81 9.10 -12.24
N PHE A 29 -4.08 9.52 -11.21
CA PHE A 29 -3.13 10.63 -11.30
C PHE A 29 -2.11 10.47 -12.44
N PRO A 30 -1.51 9.28 -12.69
CA PRO A 30 -0.59 9.09 -13.82
C PRO A 30 -1.23 9.29 -15.20
N LEU A 31 -2.57 9.21 -15.28
CA LEU A 31 -3.33 9.40 -16.52
C LEU A 31 -3.99 10.77 -16.62
N ARG A 32 -3.83 11.67 -15.64
CA ARG A 32 -4.33 13.04 -15.71
C ARG A 32 -3.43 13.89 -16.61
N ASN A 33 -3.53 13.63 -17.90
CA ASN A 33 -2.88 14.36 -18.98
C ASN A 33 -3.96 14.81 -19.98
N GLU A 34 -3.76 15.97 -20.63
CA GLU A 34 -4.67 16.47 -21.68
C GLU A 34 -4.80 15.47 -22.85
N LYS A 35 -3.77 14.64 -23.04
CA LYS A 35 -3.76 13.55 -24.01
C LYS A 35 -3.25 12.28 -23.33
N VAL A 36 -4.12 11.27 -23.30
CA VAL A 36 -3.76 9.92 -22.89
C VAL A 36 -3.60 9.06 -24.13
N THR A 37 -2.50 8.33 -24.24
CA THR A 37 -2.30 7.31 -25.27
C THR A 37 -2.61 5.93 -24.73
N PHE A 38 -2.77 4.95 -25.62
CA PHE A 38 -2.92 3.57 -25.20
C PHE A 38 -1.68 3.02 -24.47
N VAL A 39 -0.49 3.57 -24.77
CA VAL A 39 0.75 3.20 -24.08
C VAL A 39 0.71 3.65 -22.63
N ASP A 40 0.33 4.91 -22.38
CA ASP A 40 0.20 5.46 -21.01
C ASP A 40 -0.80 4.64 -20.19
N PHE A 41 -1.95 4.30 -20.79
CA PHE A 41 -2.93 3.44 -20.16
C PHE A 41 -2.38 2.04 -19.84
N MET A 42 -1.67 1.41 -20.78
CA MET A 42 -1.07 0.09 -20.57
C MET A 42 0.01 0.10 -19.48
N GLU A 43 0.80 1.16 -19.39
CA GLU A 43 1.82 1.34 -18.37
C GLU A 43 1.18 1.47 -16.97
N TRP A 44 0.22 2.39 -16.82
CA TRP A 44 -0.57 2.51 -15.58
C TRP A 44 -1.21 1.17 -15.21
N ALA A 45 -1.92 0.52 -16.14
CA ALA A 45 -2.58 -0.75 -15.89
C ALA A 45 -1.59 -1.88 -15.50
N SER A 46 -0.40 -1.89 -16.09
CA SER A 46 0.66 -2.86 -15.76
C SER A 46 1.23 -2.61 -14.36
N ASN A 47 1.43 -1.36 -13.98
CA ASN A 47 2.02 -0.99 -12.70
C ASN A 47 1.13 -1.32 -11.49
N ARG A 48 -0.17 -1.48 -11.70
CA ARG A 48 -1.14 -1.91 -10.67
C ARG A 48 -1.02 -3.37 -10.24
N THR A 49 -0.36 -4.22 -11.01
CA THR A 49 -0.30 -5.66 -10.68
C THR A 49 0.92 -5.99 -9.83
N LEU A 50 0.85 -7.09 -9.09
CA LEU A 50 1.96 -7.65 -8.33
C LEU A 50 3.25 -7.73 -9.18
N SER A 51 4.39 -7.44 -8.57
CA SER A 51 5.71 -7.63 -9.19
C SER A 51 6.14 -9.09 -9.09
N ILE A 52 6.86 -9.60 -10.09
CA ILE A 52 7.41 -10.97 -10.07
C ILE A 52 8.43 -11.19 -8.92
N GLY A 53 8.96 -10.11 -8.36
CA GLY A 53 9.83 -10.15 -7.17
C GLY A 53 9.09 -10.37 -5.86
N ARG A 54 7.74 -10.33 -5.87
CA ARG A 54 6.94 -10.62 -4.68
C ARG A 54 7.02 -12.10 -4.31
N SER A 55 7.07 -12.36 -3.01
CA SER A 55 7.01 -13.70 -2.43
C SER A 55 5.77 -14.43 -2.96
N TYR A 56 5.97 -15.63 -3.48
CA TYR A 56 4.94 -16.48 -4.08
C TYR A 56 4.26 -15.93 -5.35
N ALA A 57 4.81 -14.90 -5.99
CA ALA A 57 4.26 -14.32 -7.23
C ALA A 57 4.08 -15.37 -8.34
N LYS A 58 5.07 -16.25 -8.53
CA LYS A 58 5.03 -17.28 -9.57
C LYS A 58 3.95 -18.31 -9.29
N GLU A 59 3.83 -18.72 -8.04
CA GLU A 59 2.85 -19.68 -7.54
C GLU A 59 1.42 -19.14 -7.72
N ILE A 60 1.19 -17.87 -7.36
CA ILE A 60 -0.08 -17.17 -7.57
C ILE A 60 -0.43 -17.15 -9.07
N LEU A 61 0.49 -16.68 -9.92
CA LEU A 61 0.22 -16.55 -11.35
C LEU A 61 0.01 -17.93 -12.02
N ASN A 62 0.79 -18.94 -11.64
CA ASN A 62 0.65 -20.30 -12.16
C ASN A 62 -0.68 -20.94 -11.76
N ALA A 63 -1.11 -20.78 -10.50
CA ALA A 63 -2.39 -21.29 -10.02
C ALA A 63 -3.57 -20.68 -10.80
N MET A 64 -3.43 -19.40 -11.17
CA MET A 64 -4.43 -18.66 -11.97
C MET A 64 -4.25 -18.83 -13.49
N ARG A 65 -3.22 -19.57 -13.94
CA ARG A 65 -2.83 -19.72 -15.36
C ARG A 65 -2.61 -18.38 -16.07
N LEU A 66 -2.07 -17.41 -15.35
CA LEU A 66 -1.78 -16.07 -15.85
C LEU A 66 -0.31 -15.95 -16.29
N PRO A 67 -0.01 -15.12 -17.30
CA PRO A 67 1.35 -14.96 -17.79
C PRO A 67 2.23 -14.23 -16.76
N GLN A 68 3.46 -14.73 -16.58
CA GLN A 68 4.45 -14.10 -15.69
C GLN A 68 5.12 -12.87 -16.33
N SER A 69 5.15 -12.78 -17.65
CA SER A 69 5.84 -11.72 -18.41
C SER A 69 4.93 -10.60 -18.90
N ASN A 70 3.60 -10.74 -18.78
CA ASN A 70 2.64 -9.78 -19.32
C ASN A 70 1.71 -9.26 -18.22
N ARG A 71 2.20 -8.24 -17.48
CA ARG A 71 1.46 -7.60 -16.38
C ARG A 71 0.15 -6.98 -16.84
N TYR A 72 0.09 -6.40 -18.04
CA TYR A 72 -1.15 -5.88 -18.60
C TYR A 72 -2.21 -6.98 -18.79
N ALA A 73 -1.82 -8.17 -19.24
CA ALA A 73 -2.74 -9.31 -19.34
C ALA A 73 -3.24 -9.77 -17.96
N VAL A 74 -2.38 -9.77 -16.93
CA VAL A 74 -2.78 -10.02 -15.52
C VAL A 74 -3.82 -8.98 -15.07
N CYS A 75 -3.54 -7.69 -15.29
CA CYS A 75 -4.44 -6.59 -14.93
C CYS A 75 -5.81 -6.76 -15.58
N LYS A 76 -5.86 -7.03 -16.89
CA LYS A 76 -7.13 -7.29 -17.59
C LYS A 76 -7.88 -8.50 -17.02
N ALA A 77 -7.16 -9.56 -16.65
CA ALA A 77 -7.77 -10.78 -16.12
C ALA A 77 -8.45 -10.56 -14.75
N CYS A 78 -7.94 -9.64 -13.93
CA CYS A 78 -8.56 -9.21 -12.67
C CYS A 78 -9.34 -7.89 -12.77
N ARG A 79 -9.65 -7.42 -14.00
CA ARG A 79 -10.36 -6.15 -14.26
C ARG A 79 -9.65 -4.91 -13.68
N GLY A 80 -8.36 -5.00 -13.34
CA GLY A 80 -7.59 -3.94 -12.71
C GLY A 80 -8.09 -3.53 -11.32
N LEU A 81 -8.95 -4.35 -10.71
CA LEU A 81 -9.52 -4.11 -9.38
C LEU A 81 -8.42 -4.13 -8.33
N SER A 82 -8.42 -3.14 -7.46
CA SER A 82 -7.53 -3.06 -6.30
C SER A 82 -8.33 -2.75 -5.04
N LEU A 83 -7.75 -3.01 -3.87
CA LEU A 83 -8.26 -2.49 -2.61
C LEU A 83 -7.71 -1.10 -2.30
N GLU A 84 -6.72 -0.61 -3.03
CA GLU A 84 -6.17 0.74 -2.86
C GLU A 84 -7.11 1.82 -3.45
N ASP A 85 -7.97 1.46 -4.40
CA ASP A 85 -8.85 2.40 -5.09
C ASP A 85 -10.14 1.77 -5.62
N SER A 86 -10.95 2.55 -6.34
CA SER A 86 -12.20 2.09 -6.97
C SER A 86 -12.19 2.11 -8.49
N TYR A 87 -11.00 2.07 -9.10
CA TYR A 87 -10.85 1.98 -10.54
C TYR A 87 -10.98 0.54 -11.02
N TRP A 88 -11.58 0.36 -12.19
CA TRP A 88 -11.62 -0.94 -12.86
C TRP A 88 -11.80 -0.81 -14.37
N ILE A 89 -11.46 -1.88 -15.07
CA ILE A 89 -11.47 -1.98 -16.52
C ILE A 89 -12.67 -2.85 -16.94
N LYS A 90 -13.59 -2.24 -17.70
CA LYS A 90 -14.73 -2.92 -18.31
C LYS A 90 -14.44 -3.21 -19.78
N GLN A 91 -14.40 -4.49 -20.13
CA GLN A 91 -14.12 -4.92 -21.51
C GLN A 91 -15.33 -4.66 -22.42
N ASN A 92 -15.13 -4.73 -23.75
CA ASN A 92 -16.26 -4.67 -24.67
C ASN A 92 -17.20 -5.85 -24.38
N GLU A 93 -18.51 -5.65 -24.48
CA GLU A 93 -19.56 -6.68 -24.26
C GLU A 93 -19.69 -7.22 -22.82
N ASP A 94 -18.87 -6.72 -21.90
CA ASP A 94 -19.02 -6.96 -20.47
C ASP A 94 -20.13 -6.04 -19.93
N ASP A 95 -21.18 -6.59 -19.33
CA ASP A 95 -22.34 -5.85 -18.84
C ASP A 95 -22.26 -5.54 -17.33
N LYS A 96 -21.24 -6.06 -16.66
CA LYS A 96 -21.05 -5.96 -15.21
C LYS A 96 -21.07 -4.53 -14.68
N THR A 97 -21.55 -4.41 -13.44
CA THR A 97 -21.57 -3.16 -12.65
C THR A 97 -20.51 -3.21 -11.56
N TRP A 98 -20.18 -2.05 -10.98
CA TRP A 98 -19.26 -1.96 -9.84
C TRP A 98 -19.72 -2.82 -8.65
N GLU A 99 -21.03 -2.83 -8.38
CA GLU A 99 -21.63 -3.63 -7.28
C GLU A 99 -21.30 -5.12 -7.42
N GLU A 100 -21.27 -5.64 -8.65
CA GLU A 100 -21.02 -7.06 -8.93
C GLU A 100 -19.54 -7.46 -8.91
N VAL A 101 -18.60 -6.51 -9.05
CA VAL A 101 -17.18 -6.82 -9.29
C VAL A 101 -16.24 -6.27 -8.22
N ASN A 102 -16.68 -5.37 -7.35
CA ASN A 102 -15.77 -4.71 -6.42
C ASN A 102 -15.25 -5.67 -5.32
N LEU A 103 -13.97 -5.53 -4.98
CA LEU A 103 -13.32 -6.33 -3.94
C LEU A 103 -13.76 -5.95 -2.51
N PHE A 104 -14.31 -4.75 -2.32
CA PHE A 104 -14.70 -4.22 -1.01
C PHE A 104 -15.84 -5.00 -0.38
N GLN A 105 -16.83 -5.42 -1.17
CA GLN A 105 -18.07 -6.06 -0.68
C GLN A 105 -18.19 -7.53 -1.10
N ASN A 106 -17.63 -7.90 -2.26
CA ASN A 106 -17.86 -9.23 -2.81
C ASN A 106 -16.92 -10.30 -2.21
N PRO A 107 -17.32 -11.59 -2.22
CA PRO A 107 -16.52 -12.69 -1.68
C PRO A 107 -15.17 -12.88 -2.40
N LEU A 108 -14.09 -13.06 -1.65
CA LEU A 108 -12.74 -13.25 -2.21
C LEU A 108 -12.44 -14.73 -2.51
N SER A 109 -11.54 -14.94 -3.47
CA SER A 109 -11.04 -16.27 -3.83
C SER A 109 -10.02 -16.78 -2.82
N LEU A 110 -10.48 -17.36 -1.71
CA LEU A 110 -9.66 -17.71 -0.53
C LEU A 110 -8.46 -18.63 -0.82
N PHE A 111 -8.52 -19.48 -1.85
CA PHE A 111 -7.38 -20.34 -2.20
C PHE A 111 -6.15 -19.54 -2.67
N VAL A 112 -6.35 -18.36 -3.26
CA VAL A 112 -5.26 -17.47 -3.67
C VAL A 112 -4.58 -16.89 -2.44
N THR A 113 -5.36 -16.53 -1.42
CA THR A 113 -4.85 -16.06 -0.12
C THR A 113 -3.95 -17.10 0.55
N GLU A 114 -4.31 -18.40 0.50
CA GLU A 114 -3.46 -19.49 1.02
C GLU A 114 -2.11 -19.55 0.29
N ILE A 115 -2.11 -19.53 -1.05
CA ILE A 115 -0.88 -19.49 -1.86
C ILE A 115 -0.05 -18.25 -1.49
N SER A 116 -0.72 -17.11 -1.35
CA SER A 116 -0.11 -15.81 -1.13
C SER A 116 0.57 -15.65 0.23
N LEU A 117 0.10 -16.38 1.26
CA LEU A 117 0.68 -16.36 2.61
C LEU A 117 1.67 -17.50 2.86
N SER A 118 1.50 -18.65 2.20
CA SER A 118 2.23 -19.89 2.53
C SER A 118 3.00 -20.54 1.39
N GLY A 119 2.80 -20.09 0.15
CA GLY A 119 3.39 -20.72 -1.03
C GLY A 119 2.81 -22.10 -1.36
N ARG A 120 1.78 -22.56 -0.64
CA ARG A 120 1.15 -23.86 -0.89
C ARG A 120 0.50 -23.89 -2.26
N THR A 121 1.10 -24.62 -3.18
CA THR A 121 0.44 -24.94 -4.45
C THR A 121 -0.55 -26.07 -4.20
N THR A 122 -1.79 -25.72 -3.87
CA THR A 122 -2.89 -26.68 -3.89
C THR A 122 -3.24 -26.95 -5.35
N HIS A 123 -3.31 -28.23 -5.75
CA HIS A 123 -3.88 -28.62 -7.04
C HIS A 123 -5.40 -28.41 -7.03
N TYR A 124 -5.86 -27.17 -6.87
CA TYR A 124 -7.26 -26.85 -7.07
C TYR A 124 -7.57 -27.05 -8.54
N GLN A 125 -8.38 -28.07 -8.83
CA GLN A 125 -9.08 -28.16 -10.11
C GLN A 125 -10.11 -27.04 -10.12
N LEU A 126 -9.70 -25.84 -10.51
CA LEU A 126 -10.61 -24.73 -10.75
C LEU A 126 -11.67 -25.20 -11.74
N GLU A 127 -12.95 -25.21 -11.35
CA GLU A 127 -14.04 -25.37 -12.30
C GLU A 127 -14.00 -24.21 -13.31
N ASP A 128 -14.39 -24.45 -14.56
CA ASP A 128 -14.35 -23.44 -15.63
C ASP A 128 -15.19 -22.18 -15.33
N SER A 129 -16.15 -22.27 -14.41
CA SER A 129 -16.97 -21.16 -13.90
C SER A 129 -16.16 -20.22 -13.00
N THR A 130 -15.39 -20.76 -12.05
CA THR A 130 -14.50 -20.01 -11.15
C THR A 130 -13.33 -19.37 -11.90
N ARG A 131 -12.90 -19.97 -13.02
CA ARG A 131 -11.86 -19.41 -13.90
C ARG A 131 -12.25 -18.10 -14.58
N ARG A 132 -13.56 -17.86 -14.78
CA ARG A 132 -14.04 -16.67 -15.52
C ARG A 132 -14.20 -15.42 -14.64
N ASN A 133 -14.19 -15.57 -13.33
CA ASN A 133 -14.33 -14.47 -12.37
C ASN A 133 -13.20 -14.49 -11.34
N ILE A 134 -12.02 -14.02 -11.75
CA ILE A 134 -10.88 -13.81 -10.85
C ILE A 134 -11.23 -12.66 -9.90
N HIS A 135 -11.57 -13.00 -8.66
CA HIS A 135 -11.99 -12.03 -7.66
C HIS A 135 -11.08 -12.15 -6.43
N THR A 136 -9.93 -11.49 -6.51
CA THR A 136 -8.81 -11.64 -5.57
C THR A 136 -7.96 -10.37 -5.56
N PRO A 137 -7.75 -9.69 -4.42
CA PRO A 137 -6.86 -8.53 -4.34
C PRO A 137 -5.38 -8.88 -4.46
N GLU A 138 -5.00 -10.15 -4.29
CA GLU A 138 -3.62 -10.63 -4.27
C GLU A 138 -2.88 -10.38 -5.59
N LEU A 139 -3.61 -10.16 -6.69
CA LEU A 139 -3.01 -9.84 -7.99
C LEU A 139 -2.60 -8.37 -8.14
N THR A 140 -3.14 -7.48 -7.30
CA THR A 140 -2.90 -6.04 -7.30
C THR A 140 -2.44 -5.52 -5.94
N THR A 141 -2.21 -6.41 -4.97
CA THR A 141 -1.59 -6.07 -3.69
C THR A 141 -0.09 -5.94 -3.92
N LEU A 142 0.40 -4.72 -3.87
CA LEU A 142 1.80 -4.37 -4.15
C LEU A 142 2.75 -4.73 -2.98
N GLY A 143 4.05 -4.61 -3.23
CA GLY A 143 5.14 -4.91 -2.30
C GLY A 143 5.68 -6.35 -2.39
N ALA A 144 6.87 -6.58 -1.81
CA ALA A 144 7.64 -7.82 -2.01
C ALA A 144 7.31 -8.95 -1.02
N SER A 145 6.86 -8.62 0.19
CA SER A 145 6.61 -9.59 1.26
C SER A 145 5.39 -10.48 0.97
N ALA A 146 5.42 -11.70 1.52
CA ALA A 146 4.25 -12.59 1.51
C ALA A 146 3.12 -11.94 2.32
N LYS A 147 1.98 -11.74 1.69
CA LYS A 147 0.83 -11.03 2.28
C LYS A 147 -0.47 -11.44 1.62
N GLY A 148 -1.59 -11.41 2.35
CA GLY A 148 -2.89 -11.85 1.85
C GLY A 148 -4.03 -11.15 2.57
N TRP A 149 -5.15 -10.94 1.87
CA TRP A 149 -6.31 -10.26 2.43
C TRP A 149 -7.30 -11.28 2.98
N ILE A 150 -7.72 -11.09 4.23
CA ILE A 150 -8.73 -11.94 4.88
C ILE A 150 -9.90 -11.05 5.30
N ARG A 151 -11.12 -11.52 5.01
CA ARG A 151 -12.34 -10.85 5.45
C ARG A 151 -12.76 -11.42 6.81
N LYS A 152 -12.91 -10.55 7.79
CA LYS A 152 -13.38 -10.85 9.15
C LYS A 152 -14.46 -9.86 9.54
N ASP A 153 -15.62 -10.38 9.96
CA ASP A 153 -16.76 -9.57 10.42
C ASP A 153 -17.18 -8.45 9.45
N GLY A 154 -17.11 -8.73 8.15
CA GLY A 154 -17.43 -7.77 7.07
C GLY A 154 -16.28 -6.87 6.65
N SER A 155 -15.24 -6.72 7.48
CA SER A 155 -14.07 -5.89 7.24
C SER A 155 -12.92 -6.68 6.62
N LEU A 156 -12.05 -6.00 5.87
CA LEU A 156 -10.88 -6.59 5.21
C LEU A 156 -9.61 -6.24 5.96
N TYR A 157 -8.75 -7.23 6.15
CA TYR A 157 -7.48 -7.10 6.85
C TYR A 157 -6.35 -7.66 5.99
N LEU A 158 -5.25 -6.92 5.88
CA LEU A 158 -4.05 -7.37 5.20
C LEU A 158 -3.15 -8.08 6.20
N HIS A 159 -2.98 -9.39 6.05
CA HIS A 159 -2.06 -10.17 6.86
C HIS A 159 -0.68 -10.21 6.17
N LYS A 160 0.39 -9.92 6.91
CA LYS A 160 1.77 -10.00 6.43
C LYS A 160 2.72 -10.40 7.55
N VAL A 161 3.89 -10.93 7.19
CA VAL A 161 5.00 -11.01 8.15
C VAL A 161 5.54 -9.60 8.40
N GLY A 162 5.74 -9.22 9.67
CA GLY A 162 6.26 -7.90 10.00
C GLY A 162 6.20 -7.58 11.49
N LYS A 163 7.08 -8.17 12.30
CA LYS A 163 7.08 -7.94 13.76
C LYS A 163 7.27 -6.47 14.16
N TYR A 164 7.98 -5.68 13.34
CA TYR A 164 8.29 -4.28 13.64
C TYR A 164 7.12 -3.31 13.41
N GLU A 165 6.06 -3.77 12.75
CA GLU A 165 4.83 -2.98 12.60
C GLU A 165 4.17 -2.70 13.95
N ILE A 166 4.20 -3.67 14.88
CA ILE A 166 3.62 -3.55 16.23
C ILE A 166 4.31 -2.47 17.09
N PRO A 167 5.65 -2.51 17.31
CA PRO A 167 6.31 -1.46 18.07
C PRO A 167 6.27 -0.09 17.36
N ALA A 168 6.22 -0.06 16.02
CA ALA A 168 6.02 1.20 15.30
C ALA A 168 4.63 1.80 15.58
N ASP A 169 3.56 1.00 15.55
CA ASP A 169 2.21 1.43 15.95
C ASP A 169 2.21 1.98 17.39
N GLU A 170 2.74 1.22 18.36
CA GLU A 170 2.79 1.66 19.76
C GLU A 170 3.49 3.01 19.93
N ILE A 171 4.63 3.21 19.25
CA ILE A 171 5.43 4.44 19.29
C ILE A 171 4.70 5.60 18.63
N LEU A 172 4.17 5.42 17.42
CA LEU A 172 3.47 6.48 16.69
C LEU A 172 2.15 6.87 17.38
N SER A 173 1.48 5.90 18.00
CA SER A 173 0.31 6.11 18.87
C SER A 173 0.66 6.98 20.08
N ALA A 174 1.77 6.68 20.77
CA ALA A 174 2.24 7.49 21.90
C ALA A 174 2.60 8.93 21.49
N LEU A 175 2.99 9.14 20.23
CA LEU A 175 3.32 10.46 19.67
C LEU A 175 2.14 11.19 19.02
N GLY A 176 0.95 10.58 18.94
CA GLY A 176 -0.20 11.16 18.23
C GLY A 176 0.06 11.43 16.75
N ILE A 177 0.93 10.64 16.12
CA ILE A 177 1.18 10.70 14.67
C ILE A 177 0.18 9.79 13.97
N PRO A 178 -0.64 10.27 13.01
CA PRO A 178 -1.60 9.43 12.31
C PRO A 178 -0.92 8.31 11.52
N HIS A 179 -1.30 7.07 11.82
CA HIS A 179 -0.81 5.85 11.17
C HIS A 179 -1.90 4.78 11.19
N ILE A 180 -1.74 3.73 10.38
CA ILE A 180 -2.63 2.57 10.45
C ILE A 180 -2.22 1.69 11.63
N HIS A 181 -3.20 1.14 12.33
CA HIS A 181 -2.96 0.25 13.46
C HIS A 181 -2.69 -1.18 12.99
N TYR A 182 -1.82 -1.86 13.72
CA TYR A 182 -1.44 -3.23 13.50
C TYR A 182 -1.66 -4.08 14.75
N GLU A 183 -2.16 -5.28 14.53
CA GLU A 183 -2.31 -6.27 15.59
C GLU A 183 -1.61 -7.57 15.19
N ILE A 184 -1.15 -8.34 16.19
CA ILE A 184 -0.69 -9.70 15.93
C ILE A 184 -1.90 -10.52 15.48
N SER A 185 -1.78 -11.20 14.34
CA SER A 185 -2.86 -12.00 13.79
C SER A 185 -3.18 -13.17 14.70
N GLN A 186 -4.47 -13.38 14.96
CA GLN A 186 -4.90 -14.48 15.81
C GLN A 186 -4.74 -15.80 15.09
N LYS A 187 -4.46 -16.88 15.84
CA LYS A 187 -4.23 -18.21 15.24
C LYS A 187 -5.44 -18.62 14.42
N GLU A 188 -6.64 -18.42 14.95
CA GLU A 188 -7.92 -18.78 14.31
C GLU A 188 -8.13 -18.09 12.97
N GLU A 189 -7.50 -16.92 12.73
CA GLU A 189 -7.60 -16.17 11.48
C GLU A 189 -6.69 -16.72 10.38
N ILE A 190 -5.51 -17.21 10.76
CA ILE A 190 -4.42 -17.51 9.82
C ILE A 190 -4.12 -19.01 9.69
N ASP A 191 -4.56 -19.85 10.64
CA ASP A 191 -4.15 -21.26 10.73
C ASP A 191 -4.51 -22.06 9.47
N SER A 192 -5.66 -21.75 8.85
CA SER A 192 -6.14 -22.37 7.61
C SER A 192 -5.38 -21.92 6.36
N TYR A 193 -4.69 -20.77 6.41
CA TYR A 193 -4.00 -20.19 5.26
C TYR A 193 -2.48 -20.43 5.29
N LEU A 194 -1.96 -20.89 6.41
CA LEU A 194 -0.53 -21.12 6.61
C LEU A 194 -0.18 -22.59 6.59
N SER A 195 0.97 -22.89 5.98
CA SER A 195 1.56 -24.22 6.09
C SER A 195 2.26 -24.44 7.41
N GLU A 196 2.30 -25.70 7.89
CA GLU A 196 3.07 -26.04 9.09
C GLU A 196 4.54 -25.64 8.93
N GLU A 197 5.11 -25.86 7.74
CA GLU A 197 6.45 -25.38 7.39
C GLU A 197 6.56 -23.86 7.49
N ARG A 198 5.57 -23.11 6.97
CA ARG A 198 5.56 -21.65 7.05
C ARG A 198 5.44 -21.16 8.49
N LYS A 199 4.59 -21.78 9.30
CA LYS A 199 4.43 -21.48 10.74
C LYS A 199 5.76 -21.68 11.48
N GLN A 200 6.39 -22.84 11.28
CA GLN A 200 7.69 -23.18 11.86
C GLN A 200 8.79 -22.21 11.41
N TRP A 201 8.80 -21.80 10.14
CA TRP A 201 9.76 -20.82 9.65
C TRP A 201 9.58 -19.47 10.33
N ILE A 202 8.35 -18.95 10.41
CA ILE A 202 8.03 -17.65 11.04
C ILE A 202 8.50 -17.66 12.50
N GLU A 203 8.13 -18.69 13.26
CA GLU A 203 8.54 -18.86 14.65
C GLU A 203 10.07 -18.99 14.79
N GLY A 204 10.70 -19.79 13.92
CA GLY A 204 12.14 -20.05 13.95
C GLY A 204 13.02 -18.83 13.68
N VAL A 205 12.53 -17.86 12.89
CA VAL A 205 13.24 -16.59 12.65
C VAL A 205 12.82 -15.48 13.62
N GLY A 206 11.94 -15.78 14.58
CA GLY A 206 11.43 -14.81 15.55
C GLY A 206 10.60 -13.70 14.91
N GLU A 207 9.91 -14.01 13.81
CA GLU A 207 8.93 -13.13 13.18
C GLU A 207 7.52 -13.46 13.67
N VAL A 208 6.58 -12.55 13.38
CA VAL A 208 5.14 -12.77 13.61
C VAL A 208 4.35 -12.34 12.39
N ILE A 209 3.13 -12.86 12.26
CA ILE A 209 2.17 -12.34 11.30
C ILE A 209 1.35 -11.27 11.99
N VAL A 210 1.34 -10.10 11.38
CA VAL A 210 0.53 -8.95 11.80
C VAL A 210 -0.57 -8.71 10.78
N ASN A 211 -1.60 -8.00 11.20
CA ASN A 211 -2.64 -7.54 10.30
C ASN A 211 -3.00 -6.08 10.55
N SER A 212 -3.44 -5.42 9.49
CA SER A 212 -3.99 -4.07 9.52
C SER A 212 -5.29 -3.99 8.73
N GLY A 213 -6.23 -3.21 9.24
CA GLY A 213 -7.53 -3.00 8.58
C GLY A 213 -7.39 -2.15 7.32
N LEU A 214 -8.21 -2.45 6.31
CA LEU A 214 -8.30 -1.64 5.10
C LEU A 214 -8.70 -0.20 5.44
N PHE A 215 -7.87 0.78 5.03
CA PHE A 215 -8.09 2.20 5.31
C PHE A 215 -8.71 2.99 4.14
N THR A 216 -8.82 2.37 2.97
CA THR A 216 -9.52 2.89 1.78
C THR A 216 -10.97 2.39 1.74
N SER A 217 -11.77 2.94 0.84
CA SER A 217 -13.16 2.54 0.66
C SER A 217 -13.63 2.81 -0.77
N GLU A 218 -14.86 2.41 -1.08
CA GLU A 218 -15.47 2.77 -2.37
C GLU A 218 -15.55 4.28 -2.63
N SER A 219 -15.58 5.10 -1.58
CA SER A 219 -15.65 6.56 -1.69
C SER A 219 -14.28 7.24 -1.61
N ARG A 220 -13.23 6.51 -1.23
CA ARG A 220 -11.92 7.09 -0.94
C ARG A 220 -10.79 6.16 -1.37
N SER A 221 -9.98 6.64 -2.29
CA SER A 221 -8.83 5.91 -2.83
C SER A 221 -7.51 6.45 -2.28
N MET A 222 -6.49 5.61 -2.28
CA MET A 222 -5.10 6.02 -2.07
C MET A 222 -4.50 6.45 -3.41
N VAL A 223 -3.69 7.49 -3.36
CA VAL A 223 -2.81 7.94 -4.44
C VAL A 223 -1.40 7.92 -3.86
N THR A 224 -0.54 7.03 -4.34
CA THR A 224 0.84 6.96 -3.84
C THR A 224 1.60 8.24 -4.19
N PHE A 225 2.68 8.54 -3.46
CA PHE A 225 3.55 9.64 -3.85
C PHE A 225 4.15 9.41 -5.25
N GLU A 226 4.44 8.17 -5.64
CA GLU A 226 4.88 7.81 -7.00
C GLU A 226 3.85 8.26 -8.06
N GLU A 227 2.56 7.95 -7.87
CA GLU A 227 1.48 8.38 -8.76
C GLU A 227 1.31 9.90 -8.80
N PHE A 228 1.40 10.53 -7.64
CA PHE A 228 1.33 11.99 -7.52
C PHE A 228 2.53 12.68 -8.19
N LYS A 229 3.72 12.09 -8.08
CA LYS A 229 4.95 12.59 -8.68
C LYS A 229 4.89 12.53 -10.20
N MET A 230 4.43 11.42 -10.78
CA MET A 230 4.16 11.31 -12.22
C MET A 230 3.22 12.42 -12.71
N PHE A 231 2.14 12.70 -11.96
CA PHE A 231 1.25 13.81 -12.27
C PHE A 231 1.96 15.17 -12.21
N CYS A 232 2.73 15.44 -11.15
CA CYS A 232 3.47 16.70 -11.03
C CYS A 232 4.46 16.90 -12.19
N GLU A 233 5.15 15.84 -12.61
CA GLU A 233 6.11 15.86 -13.71
C GLU A 233 5.47 16.25 -15.05
N ILE A 234 4.25 15.76 -15.34
CA ILE A 234 3.47 16.13 -16.55
C ILE A 234 3.30 17.66 -16.64
N TYR A 235 3.11 18.32 -15.50
CA TYR A 235 2.85 19.76 -15.41
C TYR A 235 4.08 20.60 -15.02
N GLY A 236 5.27 19.99 -14.95
CA GLY A 236 6.50 20.69 -14.57
C GLY A 236 6.50 21.21 -13.12
N LEU A 237 5.74 20.55 -12.23
CA LEU A 237 5.66 20.87 -10.81
C LEU A 237 6.68 20.05 -10.02
N ASN A 238 7.17 20.62 -8.91
CA ASN A 238 8.00 19.89 -7.97
C ASN A 238 7.11 19.09 -7.01
N ALA A 239 7.17 17.75 -7.12
CA ALA A 239 6.30 16.87 -6.34
C ALA A 239 6.50 17.00 -4.82
N TYR A 240 7.73 17.17 -4.34
CA TYR A 240 8.00 17.29 -2.90
C TYR A 240 7.50 18.62 -2.32
N GLN A 241 7.66 19.72 -3.06
CA GLN A 241 7.14 21.02 -2.66
C GLN A 241 5.60 21.04 -2.65
N GLU A 242 4.97 20.44 -3.66
CA GLU A 242 3.51 20.31 -3.70
C GLU A 242 2.97 19.39 -2.61
N ALA A 243 3.65 18.26 -2.33
CA ALA A 243 3.30 17.37 -1.23
C ALA A 243 3.33 18.09 0.12
N ALA A 244 4.40 18.84 0.39
CA ALA A 244 4.51 19.67 1.59
C ALA A 244 3.44 20.77 1.67
N ARG A 245 2.96 21.29 0.52
CA ARG A 245 1.92 22.33 0.46
C ARG A 245 0.52 21.78 0.72
N ILE A 246 0.23 20.53 0.34
CA ILE A 246 -1.08 19.90 0.51
C ILE A 246 -1.46 19.80 2.00
N ASP A 247 -0.54 19.32 2.83
CA ASP A 247 -0.74 19.17 4.27
C ASP A 247 0.63 19.18 4.98
N ARG A 248 1.11 20.41 5.22
CA ARG A 248 2.42 20.66 5.84
C ARG A 248 2.57 19.94 7.19
N PRO A 249 1.59 19.99 8.13
CA PRO A 249 1.70 19.25 9.39
C PRO A 249 1.89 17.74 9.21
N SER A 250 1.12 17.08 8.36
CA SER A 250 1.23 15.63 8.14
C SER A 250 2.56 15.25 7.49
N TYR A 251 3.01 16.03 6.50
CA TYR A 251 4.31 15.84 5.86
C TYR A 251 5.48 15.96 6.85
N LEU A 252 5.44 16.93 7.76
CA LEU A 252 6.48 17.11 8.78
C LEU A 252 6.43 16.03 9.87
N LYS A 253 5.24 15.58 10.27
CA LYS A 253 5.09 14.44 11.19
C LYS A 253 5.70 13.16 10.61
N MET A 254 5.59 12.94 9.30
CA MET A 254 6.24 11.82 8.62
C MET A 254 7.77 11.86 8.77
N GLN A 255 8.39 13.05 8.60
CA GLN A 255 9.85 13.19 8.79
C GLN A 255 10.28 12.81 10.21
N ILE A 256 9.53 13.26 11.22
CA ILE A 256 9.79 12.91 12.62
C ILE A 256 9.59 11.41 12.84
N ALA A 257 8.49 10.84 12.34
CA ALA A 257 8.18 9.42 12.45
C ALA A 257 9.31 8.55 11.89
N ASP A 258 9.73 8.80 10.65
CA ASP A 258 10.77 7.99 10.01
C ASP A 258 12.12 8.10 10.76
N TYR A 259 12.47 9.29 11.26
CA TYR A 259 13.68 9.45 12.10
C TYR A 259 13.57 8.72 13.44
N ILE A 260 12.44 8.84 14.15
CA ILE A 260 12.23 8.16 15.44
C ILE A 260 12.21 6.64 15.27
N LEU A 261 11.69 6.14 14.14
CA LEU A 261 11.63 4.71 13.84
C LEU A 261 12.93 4.17 13.22
N ASN A 262 13.76 5.01 12.59
CA ASN A 262 14.93 4.59 11.77
C ASN A 262 14.45 3.87 10.52
N ASN A 263 13.36 4.35 9.93
CA ASN A 263 12.81 3.72 8.75
C ASN A 263 13.71 3.99 7.55
N ASN A 264 14.29 2.94 6.97
CA ASN A 264 15.15 3.07 5.79
C ASN A 264 14.41 2.83 4.46
N ASP A 265 13.09 2.62 4.50
CA ASP A 265 12.31 2.23 3.32
C ASP A 265 10.96 2.97 3.21
N ARG A 266 10.95 4.28 3.47
CA ARG A 266 9.86 5.19 3.09
C ARG A 266 9.93 5.56 1.60
N HIS A 267 9.95 4.55 0.73
CA HIS A 267 9.94 4.78 -0.72
C HIS A 267 8.59 5.34 -1.21
N GLU A 268 8.53 5.77 -2.47
CA GLU A 268 7.41 6.55 -3.05
C GLU A 268 6.04 5.82 -3.08
N GLN A 269 5.99 4.52 -2.75
CA GLN A 269 4.74 3.76 -2.64
C GLN A 269 4.29 3.55 -1.18
N ASN A 270 5.16 3.83 -0.19
CA ASN A 270 4.90 3.66 1.24
C ASN A 270 4.36 4.93 1.92
N TRP A 271 3.89 5.89 1.13
CA TRP A 271 3.17 7.07 1.58
C TRP A 271 2.42 7.70 0.41
N GLY A 272 1.48 8.59 0.72
CA GLY A 272 0.66 9.24 -0.29
C GLY A 272 -0.54 9.94 0.31
N PHE A 273 -1.58 10.05 -0.50
CA PHE A 273 -2.72 10.90 -0.26
C PHE A 273 -4.03 10.16 -0.39
N PHE A 274 -5.04 10.61 0.34
CA PHE A 274 -6.41 10.24 0.05
C PHE A 274 -6.97 11.09 -1.09
N MET A 275 -7.68 10.43 -2.00
CA MET A 275 -8.51 11.06 -3.00
C MET A 275 -9.99 10.77 -2.71
N ASP A 276 -10.83 11.81 -2.72
CA ASP A 276 -12.29 11.64 -2.72
C ASP A 276 -12.77 11.21 -4.11
N ASN A 277 -13.41 10.05 -4.21
CA ASN A 277 -13.82 9.46 -5.49
C ASN A 277 -14.96 10.22 -6.17
N THR A 278 -15.68 11.07 -5.41
CA THR A 278 -16.75 11.89 -5.98
C THR A 278 -16.20 13.06 -6.78
N SER A 279 -15.20 13.76 -6.23
CA SER A 279 -14.61 14.95 -6.82
C SER A 279 -13.30 14.71 -7.57
N GLY A 280 -12.61 13.59 -7.32
CA GLY A 280 -11.28 13.30 -7.85
C GLY A 280 -10.16 14.12 -7.19
N LYS A 281 -10.44 14.84 -6.09
CA LYS A 281 -9.47 15.73 -5.44
C LYS A 281 -8.75 15.04 -4.29
N ILE A 282 -7.48 15.37 -4.10
CA ILE A 282 -6.72 15.03 -2.89
C ILE A 282 -7.34 15.75 -1.69
N THR A 283 -7.60 15.01 -0.61
CA THR A 283 -8.19 15.54 0.63
C THR A 283 -7.18 15.68 1.78
N GLY A 284 -5.98 15.11 1.64
CA GLY A 284 -4.94 15.09 2.67
C GLY A 284 -4.10 13.82 2.58
N TYR A 285 -3.18 13.63 3.53
CA TYR A 285 -2.34 12.44 3.57
C TYR A 285 -3.12 11.20 4.01
N CYS A 286 -2.71 10.04 3.50
CA CYS A 286 -3.04 8.78 4.16
C CYS A 286 -2.34 8.71 5.52
N PRO A 287 -2.90 7.96 6.50
CA PRO A 287 -2.14 7.59 7.70
C PRO A 287 -0.85 6.88 7.28
N LEU A 288 0.26 7.04 8.03
CA LEU A 288 1.48 6.29 7.76
C LEU A 288 1.24 4.78 7.84
N PHE A 289 1.89 4.01 6.98
CA PHE A 289 1.79 2.55 6.89
C PHE A 289 3.14 1.94 6.46
N ASP A 290 3.28 0.62 6.48
CA ASP A 290 4.51 -0.09 6.08
C ASP A 290 5.76 0.36 6.86
N HIS A 291 5.86 -0.08 8.12
CA HIS A 291 7.00 0.18 9.01
C HIS A 291 7.83 -1.09 9.28
N ASP A 292 7.70 -2.13 8.45
CA ASP A 292 8.45 -3.38 8.61
C ASP A 292 9.98 -3.22 8.46
N HIS A 293 10.41 -2.15 7.79
CA HIS A 293 11.80 -1.72 7.64
C HIS A 293 12.26 -0.68 8.70
N ALA A 294 11.50 -0.53 9.80
CA ALA A 294 11.91 0.27 10.94
C ALA A 294 13.01 -0.38 11.79
N PHE A 295 13.61 0.42 12.67
CA PHE A 295 14.59 0.04 13.69
C PHE A 295 15.88 -0.58 13.13
N VAL A 296 16.33 -0.13 11.95
CA VAL A 296 17.61 -0.57 11.39
C VAL A 296 18.78 -0.28 12.33
N ASN A 297 19.79 -1.13 12.29
CA ASN A 297 20.88 -1.15 13.27
C ASN A 297 22.07 -0.23 12.93
N TYR A 298 21.97 0.55 11.87
CA TYR A 298 23.00 1.48 11.41
C TYR A 298 22.52 2.94 11.49
N ASP A 299 23.48 3.85 11.61
CA ASP A 299 23.25 5.29 11.68
C ASP A 299 23.25 5.94 10.29
N ASN A 300 22.89 7.22 10.23
CA ASN A 300 22.95 8.06 9.02
C ASN A 300 22.08 7.52 7.87
N VAL A 301 20.86 7.07 8.20
CA VAL A 301 19.85 6.73 7.20
C VAL A 301 19.45 7.99 6.42
N MET A 302 19.39 7.89 5.10
CA MET A 302 18.95 8.97 4.20
C MET A 302 17.42 9.08 4.22
N SER A 303 16.89 10.30 4.16
CA SER A 303 15.47 10.50 3.90
C SER A 303 15.14 10.17 2.44
N GLN A 304 14.01 9.51 2.24
CA GLN A 304 13.44 9.18 0.92
C GLN A 304 12.22 10.06 0.60
N THR A 305 11.89 10.99 1.49
CA THR A 305 10.69 11.83 1.39
C THR A 305 11.02 13.29 1.19
N THR A 306 12.28 13.64 0.92
CA THR A 306 12.77 14.98 0.62
C THR A 306 13.29 15.07 -0.82
N GLU A 307 13.25 16.28 -1.40
CA GLU A 307 13.82 16.55 -2.73
C GLU A 307 15.34 16.38 -2.72
N GLU A 308 16.01 17.00 -1.75
CA GLU A 308 17.45 16.92 -1.60
C GLU A 308 17.86 15.70 -0.76
N PRO A 309 19.01 15.08 -1.04
CA PRO A 309 19.51 13.94 -0.30
C PRO A 309 20.04 14.39 1.07
N VAL A 310 19.16 14.35 2.08
CA VAL A 310 19.49 14.68 3.48
C VAL A 310 19.34 13.45 4.37
N LEU A 311 19.94 13.47 5.56
CA LEU A 311 19.73 12.45 6.58
C LEU A 311 18.33 12.56 7.18
N LEU A 312 17.78 11.43 7.67
CA LEU A 312 16.54 11.42 8.45
C LEU A 312 16.58 12.43 9.60
N TYR A 313 17.74 12.54 10.28
CA TYR A 313 17.92 13.51 11.36
C TYR A 313 17.74 14.95 10.90
N GLU A 314 18.30 15.31 9.74
CA GLU A 314 18.25 16.69 9.24
C GLU A 314 16.82 17.09 8.89
N ALA A 315 16.11 16.22 8.17
CA ALA A 315 14.70 16.41 7.83
C ALA A 315 13.81 16.47 9.08
N ALA A 316 14.01 15.57 10.04
CA ALA A 316 13.25 15.56 11.28
C ALA A 316 13.57 16.74 12.20
N ALA A 317 14.82 17.21 12.24
CA ALA A 317 15.20 18.40 12.99
C ALA A 317 14.56 19.66 12.41
N GLU A 318 14.48 19.79 11.09
CA GLU A 318 13.74 20.87 10.46
C GLU A 318 12.25 20.80 10.79
N ALA A 319 11.64 19.62 10.66
CA ALA A 319 10.26 19.38 11.04
C ALA A 319 10.00 19.76 12.52
N GLN A 320 10.85 19.31 13.43
CA GLN A 320 10.71 19.57 14.86
C GLN A 320 10.82 21.06 15.20
N ARG A 321 11.69 21.83 14.53
CA ARG A 321 11.75 23.29 14.70
C ARG A 321 10.44 23.98 14.35
N GLU A 322 9.75 23.48 13.33
CA GLU A 322 8.51 24.06 12.82
C GLU A 322 7.29 23.65 13.66
N ILE A 323 7.08 22.34 13.87
CA ILE A 323 5.85 21.83 14.49
C ILE A 323 5.97 21.57 16.00
N LYS A 324 7.19 21.49 16.54
CA LYS A 324 7.46 21.26 17.98
C LYS A 324 6.60 20.14 18.55
N LEU A 325 6.64 18.97 17.89
CA LEU A 325 5.86 17.82 18.30
C LEU A 325 6.28 17.42 19.72
N ASP A 326 5.29 17.13 20.57
CA ASP A 326 5.55 16.62 21.91
C ASP A 326 6.03 15.16 21.83
N LEU A 327 7.24 14.90 22.31
CA LEU A 327 7.87 13.58 22.29
C LEU A 327 7.86 12.90 23.67
N SER A 328 7.32 13.55 24.71
CA SER A 328 7.33 13.02 26.08
C SER A 328 6.52 11.73 26.24
N GLY A 329 5.59 11.46 25.31
CA GLY A 329 4.86 10.19 25.25
C GLY A 329 5.79 8.97 25.19
N LEU A 330 7.01 9.13 24.64
CA LEU A 330 8.01 8.05 24.58
C LEU A 330 8.68 7.78 25.92
N THR A 331 8.84 8.79 26.78
CA THR A 331 9.43 8.58 28.11
C THR A 331 8.45 7.95 29.09
N ASP A 332 7.15 8.19 28.87
CA ASP A 332 6.08 7.69 29.73
C ASP A 332 5.60 6.28 29.34
N MET A 333 5.82 5.88 28.09
CA MET A 333 5.45 4.54 27.63
C MET A 333 6.43 3.48 28.08
N LYS A 334 5.93 2.25 28.24
CA LYS A 334 6.78 1.07 28.41
C LYS A 334 7.44 0.74 27.08
N ARG A 335 8.65 0.17 27.14
CA ARG A 335 9.30 -0.40 25.96
C ARG A 335 8.35 -1.39 25.26
N PRO A 336 8.14 -1.26 23.94
CA PRO A 336 7.42 -2.27 23.17
C PRO A 336 8.05 -3.66 23.30
N GLN A 337 7.21 -4.68 23.49
CA GLN A 337 7.68 -6.03 23.84
C GLN A 337 8.59 -6.65 22.76
N LEU A 338 8.31 -6.34 21.49
CA LEU A 338 9.02 -6.89 20.32
C LEU A 338 10.31 -6.14 19.97
N LEU A 339 10.66 -5.07 20.69
CA LEU A 339 11.97 -4.43 20.57
C LEU A 339 12.98 -5.03 21.54
N THR A 340 14.26 -4.96 21.21
CA THR A 340 15.32 -5.17 22.20
C THR A 340 15.53 -3.92 23.07
N GLU A 341 16.21 -4.07 24.22
CA GLU A 341 16.61 -2.91 25.03
C GLU A 341 17.50 -1.93 24.25
N GLU A 342 18.37 -2.45 23.38
CA GLU A 342 19.23 -1.63 22.52
C GLU A 342 18.40 -0.81 21.52
N GLN A 343 17.46 -1.45 20.83
CA GLN A 343 16.58 -0.77 19.87
C GLN A 343 15.77 0.34 20.56
N TRP A 344 15.20 0.04 21.73
CA TRP A 344 14.44 1.03 22.49
C TRP A 344 15.29 2.19 22.99
N THR A 345 16.51 1.91 23.47
CA THR A 345 17.46 2.94 23.87
C THR A 345 17.75 3.88 22.69
N LYS A 346 17.96 3.34 21.48
CA LYS A 346 18.16 4.15 20.27
C LYS A 346 16.94 4.99 19.89
N VAL A 347 15.71 4.52 20.13
CA VAL A 347 14.49 5.33 19.95
C VAL A 347 14.51 6.54 20.88
N LEU A 348 14.76 6.31 22.18
CA LEU A 348 14.81 7.39 23.19
C LEU A 348 15.96 8.38 22.93
N GLU A 349 17.13 7.90 22.50
CA GLU A 349 18.25 8.77 22.14
C GLU A 349 17.92 9.70 20.97
N ARG A 350 17.17 9.22 19.97
CA ARG A 350 16.72 10.02 18.83
C ARG A 350 15.65 11.02 19.22
N ALA A 351 14.69 10.62 20.06
CA ALA A 351 13.73 11.55 20.64
C ALA A 351 14.44 12.69 21.40
N GLY A 352 15.36 12.35 22.30
CA GLY A 352 16.15 13.34 23.04
C GLY A 352 17.05 14.20 22.16
N LYS A 353 17.49 13.72 20.99
CA LYS A 353 18.19 14.56 19.98
C LYS A 353 17.24 15.60 19.40
N LEU A 354 16.02 15.24 19.04
CA LEU A 354 15.02 16.18 18.51
C LEU A 354 14.54 17.20 19.55
N GLU A 355 14.41 16.82 20.82
CA GLU A 355 14.03 17.75 21.90
C GLU A 355 15.03 18.88 22.14
N ARG A 356 16.29 18.71 21.68
CA ARG A 356 17.35 19.71 21.79
C ARG A 356 17.46 20.64 20.59
N VAL A 357 16.66 20.42 19.55
CA VAL A 357 16.60 21.26 18.33
C VAL A 357 15.63 22.41 18.55
#